data_AF-A0A0C2VNH6-F1
#
_entry.id   AF-A0A0C2VNH6-F1
#
_cell.length_a   1.000
_cell.length_b   1.000
_cell.length_c   1.000
_cell.angle_alpha   90.00
_cell.angle_beta   90.00
_cell.angle_gamma   90.00
#
_symmetry.space_group_name_H-M   'P 1'
#
loop_
_entity.id
_entity.type
_entity.pdbx_description
1 polymer ?
#
loop_
_entity_poly.entity_id
_entity_poly.type
_entity_poly.pdbx_seq_one_letter_code
_entity_poly.pdbx_strand_id
1 'polypeptide(L)'
;MKLVDEILEMYRGKLRGTQEDLDIIAFTILEQLNRDELLSMVKDMSEEELAYFIRLYIVESLKGKLDQSETASEVNENLYH
;
A
#
# COMPACT_ATOMS: atom_id res chain seq x y z
N MET A 1 -7.04 -5.34 -12.61
CA MET A 1 -5.76 -4.67 -12.95
C MET A 1 -4.79 -5.77 -13.23
N LYS A 2 -4.13 -5.78 -14.39
CA LYS A 2 -3.36 -6.94 -14.84
C LYS A 2 -2.35 -7.45 -13.79
N LEU A 3 -1.73 -6.52 -13.06
CA LEU A 3 -0.86 -6.82 -11.93
C LEU A 3 -1.57 -7.53 -10.76
N VAL A 4 -2.71 -6.99 -10.31
CA VAL A 4 -3.50 -7.58 -9.22
C VAL A 4 -4.01 -8.95 -9.64
N ASP A 5 -4.39 -9.10 -10.90
CA ASP A 5 -4.87 -10.36 -11.48
C ASP A 5 -3.73 -11.39 -11.56
N GLU A 6 -2.51 -10.99 -11.94
CA GLU A 6 -1.31 -11.85 -11.95
C GLU A 6 -0.88 -12.26 -10.54
N ILE A 7 -0.92 -11.35 -9.56
CA ILE A 7 -0.64 -11.65 -8.15
C ILE A 7 -1.71 -12.60 -7.59
N LEU A 8 -2.98 -12.35 -7.90
CA LEU A 8 -4.09 -13.19 -7.47
C LEU A 8 -3.96 -14.61 -8.04
N GLU A 9 -3.54 -14.75 -9.31
CA GLU A 9 -3.27 -16.05 -9.94
C GLU A 9 -2.06 -16.76 -9.32
N MET A 10 -0.97 -16.06 -9.01
CA MET A 10 0.21 -16.64 -8.33
C MET A 10 -0.10 -17.24 -6.95
N TYR A 11 -1.07 -16.67 -6.23
CA TYR A 11 -1.45 -17.09 -4.88
C TYR A 11 -2.83 -17.77 -4.81
N ARG A 12 -3.44 -18.05 -5.97
CA ARG A 12 -4.71 -18.76 -6.08
C ARG A 12 -4.59 -20.13 -5.43
N GLY A 13 -5.41 -20.39 -4.42
CA GLY A 13 -5.40 -21.64 -3.64
C GLY A 13 -4.43 -21.68 -2.44
N LYS A 14 -3.66 -20.60 -2.19
CA LYS A 14 -2.83 -20.44 -0.97
C LYS A 14 -3.43 -19.46 0.05
N LEU A 15 -4.45 -18.69 -0.36
CA LEU A 15 -5.14 -17.72 0.48
C LEU A 15 -6.11 -18.44 1.43
N ARG A 16 -5.94 -18.27 2.75
CA ARG A 16 -7.00 -18.60 3.73
C ARG A 16 -8.07 -17.51 3.80
N GLY A 17 -7.79 -16.34 3.21
CA GLY A 17 -8.76 -15.27 2.96
C GLY A 17 -8.82 -14.20 4.06
N THR A 18 -7.80 -14.09 4.91
CA THR A 18 -7.72 -13.00 5.90
C THR A 18 -7.02 -11.77 5.30
N GLN A 19 -7.31 -10.59 5.83
CA GLN A 19 -6.68 -9.34 5.41
C GLN A 19 -5.17 -9.32 5.74
N GLU A 20 -4.77 -9.92 6.87
CA GLU A 20 -3.36 -10.11 7.24
C GLU A 20 -2.59 -10.96 6.23
N ASP A 21 -3.20 -12.02 5.69
CA ASP A 21 -2.55 -12.86 4.68
C ASP A 21 -2.23 -12.06 3.40
N LEU A 22 -3.11 -11.13 3.02
CA LEU A 22 -2.94 -10.30 1.82
C LEU A 22 -1.80 -9.30 1.97
N ASP A 23 -1.66 -8.69 3.16
CA ASP A 23 -0.58 -7.76 3.44
C ASP A 23 0.78 -8.47 3.47
N ILE A 24 0.87 -9.64 4.09
CA ILE A 24 2.10 -10.45 4.11
C ILE A 24 2.51 -10.87 2.69
N ILE A 25 1.55 -11.25 1.86
CA ILE A 25 1.80 -11.64 0.46
C ILE A 25 2.29 -10.44 -0.34
N ALA A 26 1.61 -9.29 -0.24
CA ALA A 26 2.03 -8.07 -0.91
C ALA A 26 3.47 -7.69 -0.50
N PHE A 27 3.79 -7.78 0.79
CA PHE A 27 5.13 -7.50 1.30
C PHE A 27 6.17 -8.47 0.73
N THR A 28 5.89 -9.77 0.76
CA THR A 28 6.79 -10.81 0.24
C THR A 28 7.10 -10.63 -1.24
N ILE A 29 6.10 -10.25 -2.05
CA ILE A 29 6.27 -9.98 -3.47
C ILE A 29 7.16 -8.75 -3.68
N LEU A 30 6.89 -7.67 -2.95
CA LEU A 30 7.66 -6.42 -3.06
C LEU A 30 9.13 -6.60 -2.64
N GLU A 31 9.42 -7.46 -1.65
CA GLU A 31 10.80 -7.78 -1.26
C GLU A 31 11.60 -8.49 -2.38
N GLN A 32 10.91 -9.23 -3.25
CA GLN A 32 11.55 -9.97 -4.34
C GLN A 32 11.77 -9.12 -5.60
N LEU A 33 11.14 -7.94 -5.67
CA LEU A 33 11.19 -7.05 -6.82
C LEU A 33 12.21 -5.94 -6.60
N ASN A 34 12.97 -5.64 -7.65
CA ASN A 34 13.83 -4.48 -7.69
C ASN A 34 13.09 -3.24 -8.22
N ARG A 35 13.75 -2.09 -8.12
CA ARG A 35 13.16 -0.79 -8.53
C ARG A 35 12.72 -0.76 -9.99
N ASP A 36 13.48 -1.37 -10.89
CA ASP A 36 13.17 -1.33 -12.32
C ASP A 36 11.95 -2.20 -12.65
N GLU A 37 11.79 -3.34 -11.97
CA GLU A 37 10.61 -4.20 -12.09
C GLU A 37 9.35 -3.48 -11.61
N LEU A 38 9.41 -2.81 -10.46
CA LEU A 38 8.31 -1.99 -9.94
C LEU A 38 7.93 -0.86 -10.92
N LEU A 39 8.92 -0.20 -11.52
CA LEU A 39 8.67 0.84 -12.52
C LEU A 39 8.08 0.27 -13.82
N SER A 40 8.45 -0.95 -14.21
CA SER A 40 7.83 -1.63 -15.35
C SER A 40 6.35 -1.87 -15.09
N MET A 41 6.00 -2.35 -13.90
CA MET A 41 4.60 -2.61 -13.52
C MET A 41 3.75 -1.34 -13.55
N VAL A 42 4.29 -0.21 -13.10
CA VAL A 42 3.61 1.10 -13.17
C VAL A 42 3.45 1.59 -14.61
N LYS A 43 4.44 1.35 -15.48
CA LYS A 43 4.36 1.73 -16.91
C LYS A 43 3.30 0.97 -17.67
N ASP A 44 2.99 -0.24 -17.25
CA ASP A 44 1.99 -1.11 -17.89
C ASP A 44 0.55 -0.83 -17.43
N MET A 45 0.37 0.06 -16.43
CA MET A 45 -0.95 0.47 -15.95
C MET A 45 -1.68 1.34 -16.98
N SER A 46 -3.01 1.20 -17.06
CA SER A 46 -3.85 2.17 -17.76
C SER A 46 -3.87 3.53 -17.02
N GLU A 47 -4.36 4.57 -17.69
CA GLU A 47 -4.49 5.90 -17.06
C GLU A 47 -5.38 5.87 -15.81
N GLU A 48 -6.47 5.10 -15.84
CA GLU A 48 -7.38 4.93 -14.71
C GLU A 48 -6.70 4.21 -13.54
N GLU A 49 -5.93 3.17 -13.85
CA GLU A 49 -5.19 2.37 -12.88
C GLU A 49 -4.08 3.18 -12.21
N LEU A 50 -3.33 3.95 -13.00
CA LEU A 50 -2.30 4.85 -12.51
C LEU A 50 -2.92 5.95 -11.61
N ALA A 51 -4.03 6.55 -12.05
CA ALA A 51 -4.72 7.56 -11.26
C ALA A 51 -5.25 7.00 -9.94
N TYR A 52 -5.74 5.76 -9.93
CA TYR A 52 -6.14 5.06 -8.70
C TYR A 52 -4.94 4.79 -7.79
N PHE A 53 -3.84 4.28 -8.34
CA PHE A 53 -2.60 4.01 -7.59
C PHE A 53 -2.05 5.28 -6.91
N ILE A 54 -1.94 6.38 -7.66
CA ILE A 54 -1.48 7.66 -7.11
C ILE A 54 -2.44 8.22 -6.06
N ARG A 55 -3.76 8.08 -6.25
CA ARG A 55 -4.75 8.49 -5.25
C ARG A 55 -4.58 7.74 -3.94
N LEU A 56 -4.39 6.42 -3.99
CA LEU A 56 -4.17 5.61 -2.80
C LEU A 56 -2.91 6.05 -2.06
N TYR A 57 -1.81 6.25 -2.78
CA TYR A 57 -0.57 6.77 -2.21
C TYR A 57 -0.77 8.13 -1.49
N ILE A 58 -1.48 9.06 -2.12
CA ILE A 58 -1.79 10.37 -1.53
C ILE A 58 -2.63 10.21 -0.26
N VAL A 59 -3.70 9.42 -0.30
CA VAL A 59 -4.61 9.23 0.83
C VAL A 59 -3.89 8.59 2.02
N GLU A 60 -3.15 7.52 1.82
CA GLU A 60 -2.43 6.84 2.91
C GLU A 60 -1.32 7.73 3.49
N SER A 61 -0.62 8.50 2.64
CA SER A 61 0.37 9.48 3.10
C SER A 61 -0.25 10.62 3.91
N LEU A 62 -1.47 11.05 3.56
CA LEU A 62 -2.20 12.09 4.29
C LEU A 62 -2.69 11.58 5.64
N LYS A 63 -3.26 10.37 5.72
CA LYS A 63 -3.65 9.74 6.99
C LYS A 63 -2.47 9.66 7.94
N GLY A 64 -1.33 9.14 7.47
CA GLY A 64 -0.13 9.03 8.30
C GLY A 64 0.39 10.39 8.82
N LYS A 65 0.21 11.48 8.07
CA LYS A 65 0.56 12.84 8.54
C LYS A 65 -0.46 13.41 9.51
N LEU A 66 -1.74 13.13 9.31
CA LEU A 66 -2.81 13.56 10.21
C LEU A 66 -2.68 12.88 11.57
N ASP A 67 -2.48 11.56 11.59
CA ASP A 67 -2.28 10.78 12.81
C ASP A 67 -1.05 11.27 13.59
N GLN A 68 0.04 11.59 12.89
CA GLN A 68 1.22 12.22 13.50
C GLN A 68 0.92 13.59 14.11
N SER A 69 0.04 14.39 13.48
CA SER A 69 -0.33 15.71 13.96
C SER A 69 -1.28 15.68 15.17
N GLU A 70 -2.21 14.71 15.21
CA GLU A 70 -3.08 14.47 16.37
C GLU A 70 -2.26 13.98 17.57
N THR A 71 -1.37 13.01 17.35
CA THR A 71 -0.46 12.51 18.40
C THR A 71 0.45 13.63 18.96
N ALA A 72 0.96 14.52 18.11
CA ALA A 72 1.77 15.67 18.55
C ALA A 72 0.98 16.73 19.33
N SER A 73 -0.34 16.81 19.12
CA SER A 73 -1.23 17.72 19.82
C SER A 73 -1.58 17.20 21.22
N GLU A 74 -1.86 15.89 21.36
CA GLU A 74 -2.13 15.24 22.65
C GLU A 74 -0.91 15.23 23.60
N VAL A 75 0.31 15.09 23.07
CA VAL A 75 1.54 15.17 23.88
C VAL A 75 1.76 16.59 24.42
N ASN A 76 1.40 17.62 23.66
CA ASN A 76 1.50 19.00 24.14
C ASN A 76 0.49 19.32 25.24
N GLU A 77 -0.77 18.87 25.11
CA GLU A 77 -1.79 19.09 26.16
C GLU A 77 -1.44 18.40 27.49
N ASN A 78 -0.85 17.20 27.44
CA ASN A 78 -0.41 16.47 28.64
C ASN A 78 0.84 17.07 29.31
N LEU A 79 1.58 17.96 28.64
CA LEU A 79 2.74 18.65 29.24
C LEU A 79 2.35 19.89 30.06
N TYR A 80 1.11 20.38 29.93
CA TYR A 80 0.58 21.56 30.63
C TYR A 80 -0.39 21.21 31.77
N HIS A 81 -0.50 19.93 32.15
CA HIS A 81 -1.28 19.45 33.28
C HIS A 81 -0.42 18.78 34.36
#